data_AF-A0A1H6HX32-F1
#
_entry.id   AF-A0A1H6HX32-F1
#
_cell.length_a   1.000
_cell.length_b   1.000
_cell.length_c   1.000
_cell.angle_alpha   90.00
_cell.angle_beta   90.00
_cell.angle_gamma   90.00
#
_symmetry.space_group_name_H-M   'P 1'
#
loop_
_entity.id
_entity.type
_entity.pdbx_description
1 polymer ?
#
loop_
_entity_poly.entity_id
_entity_poly.type
_entity_poly.pdbx_seq_one_letter_code
_entity_poly.pdbx_strand_id
1 'polypeptide(L)'
;MTVTSLGLITAGTGVVVQEHAGTIGVEAATDDLTAAIDGTGRDGRTTASVRLSGGRLDTIERTVRVHDGDEWRSLEADGIRYVGSGGDQRVVSVAGLVIREYGDGAIAVRDPALLIGEDALVITIPVIQGGGAVGAGGSGESGGVARLRLAVDHDERDLGTGPFRIAIETANPTAVERAVRRTGDRAATTEPESEPILSIDRRQFAGDNRESVVVTVGGDREGHLLVRTVDLELEVAYGT
;
A
#
# COMPACT_ATOMS: atom_id res chain seq x y z
N MET A 1 4.81 57.90 34.89
CA MET A 1 4.83 56.79 33.92
C MET A 1 4.64 55.49 34.68
N THR A 2 3.55 54.77 34.45
CA THR A 2 3.48 53.33 34.75
C THR A 2 2.42 52.73 33.84
N VAL A 3 2.86 52.05 32.79
CA VAL A 3 2.01 51.14 32.01
C VAL A 3 2.28 49.76 32.60
N THR A 4 1.29 49.18 33.27
CA THR A 4 1.34 47.80 33.71
C THR A 4 0.71 46.95 32.62
N SER A 5 1.55 46.45 31.71
CA SER A 5 1.16 45.41 30.76
C SER A 5 1.44 44.06 31.41
N LEU A 6 0.40 43.38 31.90
CA LEU A 6 0.49 41.96 32.24
C LEU A 6 -0.26 41.18 31.16
N GLY A 7 0.45 40.89 30.06
CA GLY A 7 0.00 39.93 29.07
C GLY A 7 0.23 38.52 29.59
N LEU A 8 -0.84 37.81 29.95
CA LEU A 8 -0.78 36.39 30.24
C LEU A 8 -0.78 35.63 28.91
N ILE A 9 0.37 35.09 28.50
CA ILE A 9 0.45 34.16 27.38
C ILE A 9 0.25 32.75 27.97
N THR A 10 -0.86 32.11 27.65
CA THR A 10 -1.08 30.67 27.89
C THR A 10 -1.75 30.07 26.66
N ALA A 11 -0.96 29.88 25.60
CA ALA A 11 -1.32 29.06 24.45
C ALA A 11 -0.03 28.75 23.69
N GLY A 12 0.53 27.55 23.86
CA GLY A 12 1.78 27.22 23.17
C GLY A 12 2.27 25.78 23.26
N THR A 13 1.74 24.94 24.14
CA THR A 13 2.23 23.56 24.30
C THR A 13 1.34 22.47 23.72
N GLY A 14 0.10 22.79 23.29
CA GLY A 14 -0.84 21.78 22.77
C GLY A 14 -0.60 21.34 21.32
N VAL A 15 -0.21 22.28 20.44
CA VAL A 15 -0.15 22.02 18.98
C VAL A 15 1.06 21.18 18.59
N VAL A 16 2.22 21.39 19.24
CA VAL A 16 3.47 20.69 18.91
C VAL A 16 3.42 19.21 19.28
N VAL A 17 2.77 18.87 20.40
CA VAL A 17 2.63 17.47 20.85
C VAL A 17 1.67 16.69 19.93
N GLN A 18 0.60 17.33 19.44
CA GLN A 18 -0.40 16.71 18.58
C GLN A 18 0.16 16.36 17.18
N GLU A 19 0.99 17.23 16.61
CA GLU A 19 1.63 17.00 15.30
C GLU A 19 2.66 15.84 15.34
N HIS A 20 3.43 15.74 16.43
CA HIS A 20 4.37 14.64 16.64
C HIS A 20 3.66 13.30 16.90
N ALA A 21 2.58 13.29 17.69
CA ALA A 21 1.79 12.08 17.94
C ALA A 21 1.10 11.55 16.67
N GLY A 22 0.61 12.44 15.80
CA GLY A 22 0.05 12.09 14.49
C GLY A 22 1.08 11.38 13.59
N THR A 23 2.28 11.94 13.51
CA THR A 23 3.38 11.37 12.72
C THR A 23 3.80 9.99 13.23
N ILE A 24 3.99 9.83 14.55
CA ILE A 24 4.32 8.53 15.18
C ILE A 24 3.22 7.50 14.89
N GLY A 25 1.95 7.91 14.95
CA GLY A 25 0.83 7.02 14.63
C GLY A 25 0.82 6.53 13.18
N VAL A 26 1.17 7.40 12.24
CA VAL A 26 1.25 7.05 10.82
C VAL A 26 2.44 6.14 10.55
N GLU A 27 3.58 6.35 11.20
CA GLU A 27 4.73 5.44 11.13
C GLU A 27 4.38 4.06 11.67
N ALA A 28 3.76 3.98 12.85
CA ALA A 28 3.31 2.70 13.41
C ALA A 28 2.30 1.99 12.49
N ALA A 29 1.31 2.71 11.95
CA ALA A 29 0.37 2.16 10.99
C ALA A 29 1.04 1.72 9.68
N THR A 30 2.09 2.40 9.25
CA THR A 30 2.90 2.04 8.08
C THR A 30 3.61 0.71 8.29
N ASP A 31 4.27 0.54 9.43
CA ASP A 31 4.97 -0.69 9.78
C ASP A 31 3.99 -1.85 9.95
N ASP A 32 2.87 -1.60 10.63
CA ASP A 32 1.84 -2.60 10.89
C ASP A 32 1.16 -3.08 9.60
N LEU A 33 0.85 -2.16 8.67
CA LEU A 33 0.32 -2.53 7.34
C LEU A 33 1.36 -3.27 6.50
N THR A 34 2.63 -2.86 6.56
CA THR A 34 3.72 -3.59 5.88
C THR A 34 3.80 -5.03 6.38
N ALA A 35 3.79 -5.23 7.70
CA ALA A 35 3.80 -6.55 8.32
C ALA A 35 2.54 -7.37 7.98
N ALA A 36 1.36 -6.73 7.91
CA ALA A 36 0.12 -7.40 7.50
C ALA A 36 0.21 -7.93 6.06
N ILE A 37 0.71 -7.10 5.14
CA ILE A 37 0.91 -7.48 3.74
C ILE A 37 1.95 -8.58 3.61
N ASP A 38 3.07 -8.52 4.33
CA ASP A 38 4.07 -9.59 4.33
C ASP A 38 3.51 -10.90 4.91
N GLY A 39 2.59 -10.79 5.87
CA GLY A 39 1.84 -11.91 6.44
C GLY A 39 1.02 -12.70 5.40
N THR A 40 0.58 -12.06 4.31
CA THR A 40 -0.13 -12.73 3.20
C THR A 40 0.73 -13.75 2.46
N GLY A 41 2.06 -13.74 2.66
CA GLY A 41 2.94 -14.78 2.13
C GLY A 41 2.74 -16.18 2.72
N ARG A 42 1.87 -16.34 3.73
CA ARG A 42 1.53 -17.63 4.33
C ARG A 42 0.06 -17.95 4.02
N ASP A 43 -0.18 -19.16 3.56
CA ASP A 43 -1.54 -19.67 3.39
C ASP A 43 -2.27 -19.83 4.73
N GLY A 44 -3.60 -19.78 4.66
CA GLY A 44 -4.49 -20.04 5.79
C GLY A 44 -4.85 -18.77 6.57
N ARG A 45 -5.21 -18.95 7.84
CA ARG A 45 -5.73 -17.87 8.68
C ARG A 45 -4.62 -17.21 9.47
N THR A 46 -4.56 -15.89 9.41
CA THR A 46 -3.67 -15.07 10.24
C THR A 46 -4.39 -13.84 10.78
N THR A 47 -3.81 -13.21 11.79
CA THR A 47 -4.30 -11.95 12.33
C THR A 47 -3.15 -10.96 12.38
N ALA A 48 -3.38 -9.79 11.79
CA ALA A 48 -2.50 -8.64 11.94
C ALA A 48 -3.18 -7.58 12.80
N SER A 49 -2.39 -6.65 13.33
CA SER A 49 -2.87 -5.54 14.16
C SER A 49 -2.29 -4.25 13.63
N VAL A 50 -3.14 -3.24 13.44
CA VAL A 50 -2.76 -1.87 13.08
C VAL A 50 -3.05 -0.98 14.26
N ARG A 51 -1.98 -0.39 14.82
CA ARG A 51 -2.07 0.59 15.89
C ARG A 51 -2.62 1.90 15.33
N LEU A 52 -3.62 2.42 16.03
CA LEU A 52 -4.33 3.65 15.68
C LEU A 52 -4.04 4.71 16.73
N SER A 53 -3.37 5.79 16.33
CA SER A 53 -3.23 7.01 17.15
C SER A 53 -4.39 7.97 16.85
N GLY A 54 -5.61 7.43 16.93
CA GLY A 54 -6.83 8.03 16.38
C GLY A 54 -7.03 7.71 14.89
N GLY A 55 -7.88 8.47 14.20
CA GLY A 55 -8.10 8.32 12.76
C GLY A 55 -9.00 7.14 12.37
N ARG A 56 -8.90 6.75 11.09
CA ARG A 56 -9.77 5.74 10.46
C ARG A 56 -8.97 4.77 9.60
N LEU A 57 -9.35 3.50 9.63
CA LEU A 57 -8.90 2.46 8.72
C LEU A 57 -10.09 2.00 7.87
N ASP A 58 -9.96 2.02 6.55
CA ASP A 58 -11.00 1.62 5.61
C ASP A 58 -10.43 0.82 4.44
N THR A 59 -11.25 -0.01 3.81
CA THR A 59 -10.93 -0.59 2.50
C THR A 59 -11.28 0.39 1.38
N ILE A 60 -10.49 0.36 0.31
CA ILE A 60 -10.65 1.22 -0.86
C ILE A 60 -10.60 0.39 -2.14
N GLU A 61 -11.58 0.58 -3.01
CA GLU A 61 -11.68 -0.15 -4.28
C GLU A 61 -10.48 0.16 -5.17
N ARG A 62 -9.73 -0.86 -5.58
CA ARG A 62 -8.58 -0.69 -6.49
C ARG A 62 -8.48 -1.86 -7.45
N THR A 63 -8.09 -1.57 -8.67
CA THR A 63 -7.88 -2.59 -9.69
C THR A 63 -6.41 -2.82 -9.96
N VAL A 64 -6.02 -4.09 -10.08
CA VAL A 64 -4.77 -4.46 -10.75
C VAL A 64 -5.12 -5.21 -12.03
N ARG A 65 -4.44 -4.88 -13.12
CA ARG A 65 -4.64 -5.56 -14.40
C ARG A 65 -3.38 -6.25 -14.82
N VAL A 66 -3.50 -7.47 -15.32
CA VAL A 66 -2.39 -8.25 -15.87
C VAL A 66 -2.69 -8.54 -17.33
N HIS A 67 -1.71 -8.33 -18.19
CA HIS A 67 -1.78 -8.67 -19.60
C HIS A 67 -0.97 -9.93 -19.85
N ASP A 68 -1.61 -10.96 -20.37
CA ASP A 68 -1.04 -12.29 -20.64
C ASP A 68 -0.64 -12.50 -22.10
N GLY A 69 -0.86 -11.51 -22.96
CA GLY A 69 -0.48 -11.54 -24.39
C GLY A 69 -1.65 -11.24 -25.31
N ASP A 70 -2.84 -11.67 -24.93
CA ASP A 70 -4.07 -11.51 -25.73
C ASP A 70 -4.97 -10.39 -25.18
N GLU A 71 -5.15 -10.33 -23.86
CA GLU A 71 -6.06 -9.37 -23.23
C GLU A 71 -5.61 -8.89 -21.85
N TRP A 72 -6.22 -7.80 -21.39
CA TRP A 72 -6.10 -7.34 -20.01
C TRP A 72 -7.11 -8.05 -19.13
N ARG A 73 -6.64 -8.75 -18.09
CA ARG A 73 -7.47 -9.33 -17.05
C ARG A 73 -7.43 -8.44 -15.81
N SER A 74 -8.61 -8.07 -15.30
CA SER A 74 -8.75 -7.27 -14.08
C SER A 74 -8.84 -8.16 -12.84
N LEU A 75 -8.14 -7.76 -11.80
CA LEU A 75 -8.21 -8.30 -10.44
C LEU A 75 -8.67 -7.18 -9.52
N GLU A 76 -9.74 -7.44 -8.76
CA GLU A 76 -10.23 -6.54 -7.71
C GLU A 76 -9.29 -6.60 -6.51
N ALA A 77 -8.24 -5.79 -6.57
CA ALA A 77 -7.16 -5.78 -5.60
C ALA A 77 -7.36 -4.61 -4.63
N ASP A 78 -8.44 -4.68 -3.84
CA ASP A 78 -8.78 -3.63 -2.90
C ASP A 78 -7.57 -3.28 -2.02
N GLY A 79 -7.51 -2.01 -1.67
CA GLY A 79 -6.49 -1.48 -0.79
C GLY A 79 -6.99 -1.35 0.64
N ILE A 80 -6.05 -1.28 1.58
CA ILE A 80 -6.33 -0.83 2.95
C ILE A 80 -5.77 0.58 3.08
N ARG A 81 -6.59 1.50 3.59
CA ARG A 81 -6.21 2.88 3.84
C ARG A 81 -6.35 3.23 5.31
N TYR A 82 -5.28 3.73 5.90
CA TYR A 82 -5.32 4.46 7.16
C TYR A 82 -5.27 5.97 6.88
N VAL A 83 -6.15 6.72 7.53
CA VAL A 83 -6.17 8.18 7.55
C VAL A 83 -5.99 8.63 8.99
N GLY A 84 -4.89 9.33 9.28
CA GLY A 84 -4.64 9.88 10.61
C GLY A 84 -5.68 10.94 11.00
N SER A 85 -5.80 11.24 12.30
CA SER A 85 -6.81 12.18 12.83
C SER A 85 -6.79 13.57 12.20
N GLY A 86 -5.62 14.04 11.73
CA GLY A 86 -5.46 15.31 11.02
C GLY A 86 -5.83 15.27 9.53
N GLY A 87 -6.03 14.09 8.94
CA GLY A 87 -6.43 13.91 7.54
C GLY A 87 -5.30 14.07 6.49
N ASP A 88 -4.23 14.78 6.83
CA ASP A 88 -3.11 15.14 5.94
C ASP A 88 -2.07 14.03 5.75
N GLN A 89 -2.08 13.03 6.64
CA GLN A 89 -1.17 11.89 6.59
C GLN A 89 -1.99 10.62 6.42
N ARG A 90 -1.59 9.80 5.44
CA ARG A 90 -2.29 8.57 5.08
C ARG A 90 -1.32 7.45 4.78
N VAL A 91 -1.77 6.23 4.98
CA VAL A 91 -1.07 5.04 4.52
C VAL A 91 -2.03 4.25 3.65
N VAL A 92 -1.61 3.89 2.45
CA VAL A 92 -2.41 3.12 1.50
C VAL A 92 -1.63 1.88 1.10
N SER A 93 -2.23 0.71 1.26
CA SER A 93 -1.76 -0.51 0.61
C SER A 93 -2.58 -0.78 -0.66
N VAL A 94 -1.92 -1.18 -1.74
CA VAL A 94 -2.56 -1.65 -3.00
C VAL A 94 -1.58 -2.55 -3.75
N ALA A 95 -2.03 -3.68 -4.27
CA ALA A 95 -1.17 -4.61 -5.04
C ALA A 95 0.14 -5.01 -4.31
N GLY A 96 0.10 -5.09 -2.99
CA GLY A 96 1.28 -5.35 -2.15
C GLY A 96 2.19 -4.14 -1.93
N LEU A 97 1.99 -3.02 -2.62
CA LEU A 97 2.65 -1.78 -2.23
C LEU A 97 2.11 -1.30 -0.88
N VAL A 98 2.93 -0.54 -0.16
CA VAL A 98 2.49 0.31 0.95
C VAL A 98 3.06 1.70 0.69
N ILE A 99 2.17 2.67 0.59
CA ILE A 99 2.47 4.06 0.23
C ILE A 99 2.10 4.93 1.42
N ARG A 100 3.06 5.73 1.88
CA ARG A 100 2.84 6.78 2.87
C ARG A 100 2.67 8.12 2.18
N GLU A 101 1.55 8.76 2.42
CA GLU A 101 1.19 10.10 1.93
C GLU A 101 1.43 11.13 3.04
N TYR A 102 1.95 12.30 2.65
CA TYR A 102 2.25 13.43 3.54
C TYR A 102 1.99 14.73 2.80
N GLY A 103 0.90 15.42 3.15
CA GLY A 103 0.47 16.63 2.43
C GLY A 103 0.30 16.34 0.94
N ASP A 104 1.04 17.05 0.09
CA ASP A 104 1.02 16.89 -1.37
C ASP A 104 2.00 15.81 -1.91
N GLY A 105 2.69 15.11 -1.01
CA GLY A 105 3.73 14.12 -1.34
C GLY A 105 3.33 12.68 -1.00
N ALA A 106 3.98 11.72 -1.68
CA ALA A 106 3.84 10.30 -1.37
C ALA A 106 5.12 9.53 -1.65
N ILE A 107 5.38 8.51 -0.81
CA ILE A 107 6.49 7.58 -0.96
C ILE A 107 6.01 6.14 -0.77
N ALA A 108 6.41 5.24 -1.68
CA ALA A 108 6.28 3.81 -1.44
C ALA A 108 7.35 3.35 -0.45
N VAL A 109 6.91 2.86 0.70
CA VAL A 109 7.76 2.29 1.77
C VAL A 109 7.93 0.77 1.62
N ARG A 110 6.97 0.12 0.96
CA ARG A 110 7.04 -1.27 0.53
C ARG A 110 6.90 -1.29 -0.99
N ASP A 111 7.88 -1.92 -1.64
CA ASP A 111 7.94 -2.06 -3.09
C ASP A 111 6.95 -3.16 -3.56
N PRO A 112 6.53 -3.14 -4.84
CA PRO A 112 5.65 -4.18 -5.36
C PRO A 112 6.41 -5.51 -5.37
N ALA A 113 5.69 -6.62 -5.20
CA ALA A 113 6.29 -7.95 -5.19
C ALA A 113 6.51 -8.46 -6.63
N LEU A 114 7.52 -7.88 -7.28
CA LEU A 114 8.00 -8.27 -8.60
C LEU A 114 9.40 -8.89 -8.45
N LEU A 115 9.52 -10.17 -8.75
CA LEU A 115 10.81 -10.86 -8.83
C LEU A 115 11.16 -11.04 -10.30
N ILE A 116 12.25 -10.41 -10.73
CA ILE A 116 12.69 -10.42 -12.12
C ILE A 116 14.02 -11.16 -12.15
N GLY A 117 14.02 -12.36 -12.74
CA GLY A 117 15.22 -13.15 -13.02
C GLY A 117 15.59 -13.14 -14.50
N GLU A 118 16.64 -13.88 -14.84
CA GLU A 118 17.05 -14.10 -16.23
C GLU A 118 15.98 -14.84 -17.02
N ASP A 119 15.55 -16.01 -16.51
CA ASP A 119 14.62 -16.90 -17.21
C ASP A 119 13.14 -16.72 -16.80
N ALA A 120 12.88 -16.10 -15.65
CA ALA A 120 11.54 -16.06 -15.06
C ALA A 120 11.17 -14.68 -14.49
N LEU A 121 9.88 -14.34 -14.61
CA LEU A 121 9.25 -13.22 -13.93
C LEU A 121 8.17 -13.76 -12.99
N VAL A 122 8.27 -13.47 -11.70
CA VAL A 122 7.19 -13.77 -10.74
C VAL A 122 6.54 -12.47 -10.28
N ILE A 123 5.25 -12.35 -10.54
CA ILE A 123 4.40 -11.25 -10.10
C ILE A 123 3.54 -11.77 -8.96
N THR A 124 3.65 -11.20 -7.76
CA THR A 124 2.78 -11.54 -6.64
C THR A 124 1.81 -10.40 -6.34
N ILE A 125 0.51 -10.69 -6.34
CA ILE A 125 -0.54 -9.70 -6.11
C ILE A 125 -1.42 -10.18 -4.95
N PRO A 126 -1.37 -9.53 -3.77
CA PRO A 126 -2.42 -9.67 -2.79
C PRO A 126 -3.68 -8.97 -3.30
N VAL A 127 -4.75 -9.75 -3.42
CA VAL A 127 -6.09 -9.34 -3.83
C VAL A 127 -6.93 -9.34 -2.58
N ILE A 128 -7.17 -8.16 -2.01
CA ILE A 128 -7.97 -8.02 -0.79
C ILE A 128 -9.43 -8.03 -1.21
N GLN A 129 -10.22 -8.90 -0.57
CA GLN A 129 -11.65 -9.00 -0.78
C GLN A 129 -12.39 -8.70 0.53
N GLY A 130 -13.51 -8.00 0.39
CA GLY A 130 -14.36 -7.63 1.52
C GLY A 130 -13.82 -6.45 2.33
N GLY A 131 -14.01 -6.52 3.64
CA GLY A 131 -13.68 -5.45 4.56
C GLY A 131 -14.80 -4.44 4.79
N GLY A 132 -14.43 -3.29 5.34
CA GLY A 132 -15.34 -2.29 5.86
C GLY A 132 -14.57 -1.08 6.35
N ALA A 133 -15.15 -0.31 7.27
CA ALA A 133 -14.49 0.84 7.86
C ALA A 133 -14.53 0.76 9.37
N VAL A 134 -13.36 0.87 9.99
CA VAL A 134 -13.19 0.92 11.43
C VAL A 134 -12.44 2.19 11.83
N GLY A 135 -12.73 2.74 13.00
CA GLY A 135 -12.10 3.98 13.45
C GLY A 135 -11.84 3.99 14.94
N ALA A 136 -10.76 4.67 15.32
CA ALA A 136 -10.49 5.04 16.70
C ALA A 136 -10.87 6.51 16.86
N GLY A 137 -12.09 6.78 17.35
CA GLY A 137 -12.61 8.12 17.58
C GLY A 137 -13.22 8.24 18.97
N GLY A 138 -12.60 9.07 19.82
CA GLY A 138 -13.09 9.46 21.14
C GLY A 138 -12.32 10.70 21.61
N SER A 139 -13.03 11.69 22.17
CA SER A 139 -12.49 12.97 22.65
C SER A 139 -11.64 12.80 23.93
N GLY A 140 -10.57 12.02 23.84
CA GLY A 140 -9.68 11.68 24.94
C GLY A 140 -8.75 10.51 24.58
N GLU A 141 -7.71 10.80 23.80
CA GLU A 141 -6.33 10.24 23.84
C GLU A 141 -6.07 8.73 24.04
N SER A 142 -7.06 7.84 23.97
CA SER A 142 -6.81 6.40 24.05
C SER A 142 -6.70 5.84 22.63
N GLY A 143 -5.47 5.61 22.19
CA GLY A 143 -5.19 4.89 20.95
C GLY A 143 -5.94 3.55 20.90
N GLY A 144 -6.17 3.05 19.68
CA GLY A 144 -6.89 1.79 19.44
C GLY A 144 -6.02 0.78 18.68
N VAL A 145 -6.47 -0.46 18.63
CA VAL A 145 -5.89 -1.47 17.74
C VAL A 145 -6.98 -1.97 16.80
N ALA A 146 -6.79 -1.77 15.50
CA ALA A 146 -7.59 -2.45 14.50
C ALA A 146 -6.99 -3.84 14.25
N ARG A 147 -7.80 -4.89 14.41
CA ARG A 147 -7.44 -6.26 14.07
C ARG A 147 -7.89 -6.55 12.64
N LEU A 148 -6.95 -7.02 11.84
CA LEU A 148 -7.17 -7.49 10.48
C LEU A 148 -7.15 -9.01 10.55
N ARG A 149 -8.31 -9.65 10.48
CA ARG A 149 -8.39 -11.11 10.28
C ARG A 149 -8.28 -11.37 8.79
N LEU A 150 -7.28 -12.17 8.43
CA LEU A 150 -6.96 -12.50 7.06
C LEU A 150 -7.16 -14.01 6.88
N ALA A 151 -7.98 -14.42 5.93
CA ALA A 151 -7.92 -15.78 5.39
C ALA A 151 -7.27 -15.67 4.00
N VAL A 152 -6.16 -16.37 3.82
CA VAL A 152 -5.32 -16.27 2.63
C VAL A 152 -5.36 -17.58 1.87
N ASP A 153 -5.61 -17.47 0.57
CA ASP A 153 -5.55 -18.54 -0.42
C ASP A 153 -4.60 -18.13 -1.55
N HIS A 154 -3.71 -19.04 -1.96
CA HIS A 154 -2.74 -18.81 -3.03
C HIS A 154 -3.16 -19.52 -4.31
N ASP A 155 -3.25 -18.77 -5.39
CA ASP A 155 -3.51 -19.26 -6.74
C ASP A 155 -2.34 -18.87 -7.65
N GLU A 156 -1.69 -19.87 -8.25
CA GLU A 156 -0.60 -19.65 -9.20
C GLU A 156 -1.11 -19.83 -10.63
N ARG A 157 -0.75 -18.89 -11.50
CA ARG A 157 -1.09 -18.92 -12.92
C ARG A 157 0.15 -18.75 -13.77
N ASP A 158 0.28 -19.63 -14.74
CA ASP A 158 1.23 -19.52 -15.83
C ASP A 158 0.75 -18.42 -16.80
N LEU A 159 1.63 -17.47 -17.11
CA LEU A 159 1.43 -16.39 -18.08
C LEU A 159 2.09 -16.68 -19.43
N GLY A 160 2.75 -17.84 -19.58
CA GLY A 160 3.52 -18.24 -20.74
C GLY A 160 4.88 -17.54 -20.80
N THR A 161 5.44 -17.45 -22.01
CA THR A 161 6.71 -16.79 -22.29
C THR A 161 6.49 -15.52 -23.10
N GLY A 162 7.09 -14.41 -22.68
CA GLY A 162 7.14 -13.18 -23.48
C GLY A 162 7.13 -11.90 -22.65
N PRO A 163 6.76 -10.77 -23.27
CA PRO A 163 6.68 -9.51 -22.54
C PRO A 163 5.41 -9.47 -21.67
N PHE A 164 5.60 -9.19 -20.39
CA PHE A 164 4.50 -9.08 -19.43
C PHE A 164 4.15 -7.63 -19.16
N ARG A 165 2.85 -7.35 -18.96
CA ARG A 165 2.41 -6.02 -18.51
C ARG A 165 1.51 -6.13 -17.30
N ILE A 166 1.76 -5.27 -16.31
CA ILE A 166 0.91 -5.10 -15.14
C ILE A 166 0.53 -3.63 -15.01
N ALA A 167 -0.75 -3.36 -14.75
CA ALA A 167 -1.27 -2.02 -14.49
C ALA A 167 -1.79 -1.94 -13.05
N ILE A 168 -1.24 -1.01 -12.26
CA ILE A 168 -1.62 -0.82 -10.86
C ILE A 168 -2.38 0.51 -10.75
N GLU A 169 -3.70 0.44 -10.54
CA GLU A 169 -4.53 1.62 -10.32
C GLU A 169 -4.15 2.28 -8.98
N THR A 170 -3.83 3.58 -9.00
CA THR A 170 -3.35 4.25 -7.79
C THR A 170 -3.67 5.74 -7.79
N ALA A 171 -3.84 6.29 -6.59
CA ALA A 171 -3.90 7.75 -6.40
C ALA A 171 -2.51 8.40 -6.43
N ASN A 172 -1.44 7.61 -6.31
CA ASN A 172 -0.07 8.09 -6.15
C ASN A 172 0.87 7.53 -7.24
N PRO A 173 0.63 7.82 -8.53
CA PRO A 173 1.36 7.19 -9.62
C PRO A 173 2.87 7.43 -9.53
N THR A 174 3.30 8.64 -9.17
CA THR A 174 4.73 8.98 -9.03
C THR A 174 5.44 8.13 -7.95
N ALA A 175 4.74 7.77 -6.86
CA ALA A 175 5.32 6.93 -5.80
C ALA A 175 5.48 5.48 -6.29
N VAL A 176 4.48 4.96 -7.00
CA VAL A 176 4.50 3.62 -7.59
C VAL A 176 5.58 3.50 -8.66
N GLU A 177 5.71 4.47 -9.57
CA GLU A 177 6.78 4.46 -10.58
C GLU A 177 8.16 4.38 -9.94
N ARG A 178 8.42 5.16 -8.89
CA ARG A 178 9.72 5.13 -8.18
C ARG A 178 9.96 3.77 -7.53
N ALA A 179 8.93 3.14 -6.97
CA ALA A 179 9.01 1.80 -6.37
C ALA A 179 9.36 0.73 -7.41
N VAL A 180 8.72 0.81 -8.58
CA VAL A 180 8.96 -0.08 -9.70
C VAL A 180 10.37 0.09 -10.25
N ARG A 181 10.84 1.33 -10.45
CA ARG A 181 12.23 1.61 -10.88
C ARG A 181 13.25 1.00 -9.91
N ARG A 182 13.10 1.23 -8.60
CA ARG A 182 13.97 0.61 -7.57
C ARG A 182 13.99 -0.91 -7.67
N THR A 183 12.87 -1.52 -8.06
CA THR A 183 12.78 -2.98 -8.21
C THR A 183 13.52 -3.47 -9.44
N GLY A 184 13.42 -2.76 -10.56
CA GLY A 184 14.25 -2.99 -11.74
C GLY A 184 15.75 -2.82 -11.46
N ASP A 185 16.14 -1.73 -10.78
CA ASP A 185 17.54 -1.44 -10.45
C ASP A 185 18.17 -2.55 -9.60
N ARG A 186 17.41 -3.10 -8.64
CA ARG A 186 17.83 -4.24 -7.80
C ARG A 186 17.98 -5.54 -8.62
N ALA A 187 17.09 -5.78 -9.58
CA ALA A 187 17.19 -6.93 -10.47
C ALA A 187 18.44 -6.81 -11.38
N ALA A 188 18.67 -5.65 -11.98
CA ALA A 188 19.86 -5.39 -12.81
C ALA A 188 21.19 -5.53 -12.03
N THR A 189 21.19 -5.24 -10.73
CA THR A 189 22.39 -5.43 -9.88
C THR A 189 22.69 -6.91 -9.64
N THR A 190 21.66 -7.76 -9.61
CA THR A 190 21.80 -9.20 -9.33
C THR A 190 22.22 -9.96 -10.60
N GLU A 191 21.73 -9.51 -11.76
CA GLU A 191 21.91 -10.16 -13.06
C GLU A 191 22.38 -9.12 -14.11
N PRO A 192 23.65 -8.66 -14.08
CA PRO A 192 24.10 -7.52 -14.89
C PRO A 192 24.08 -7.77 -16.41
N GLU A 193 24.20 -9.03 -16.82
CA GLU A 193 24.17 -9.42 -18.24
C GLU A 193 22.73 -9.50 -18.78
N SER A 194 21.74 -9.46 -17.88
CA SER A 194 20.32 -9.63 -18.14
C SER A 194 19.53 -8.43 -17.64
N GLU A 195 20.01 -7.20 -17.91
CA GLU A 195 19.30 -5.96 -17.57
C GLU A 195 17.84 -6.04 -18.06
N PRO A 196 16.85 -6.04 -17.14
CA PRO A 196 15.47 -6.22 -17.55
C PRO A 196 15.03 -5.00 -18.35
N ILE A 197 14.42 -5.26 -19.52
CA ILE A 197 13.80 -4.21 -20.33
C ILE A 197 12.52 -3.77 -19.62
N LEU A 198 12.66 -2.85 -18.68
CA LEU A 198 11.58 -2.30 -17.88
C LEU A 198 11.14 -0.96 -18.47
N SER A 199 9.87 -0.85 -18.88
CA SER A 199 9.26 0.43 -19.23
C SER A 199 8.06 0.72 -18.35
N ILE A 200 7.86 2.02 -18.06
CA ILE A 200 6.82 2.49 -17.15
C ILE A 200 6.06 3.61 -17.85
N ASP A 201 4.75 3.46 -17.93
CA ASP A 201 3.84 4.44 -18.52
C ASP A 201 2.63 4.66 -17.61
N ARG A 202 1.86 5.72 -17.85
CA ARG A 202 0.59 5.97 -17.17
C ARG A 202 -0.56 5.78 -18.14
N ARG A 203 -1.58 5.06 -17.69
CA ARG A 203 -2.77 4.83 -18.49
C ARG A 203 -4.02 4.87 -17.63
N GLN A 204 -5.01 5.64 -18.07
CA GLN A 204 -6.37 5.52 -17.56
C GLN A 204 -7.12 4.46 -18.37
N PHE A 205 -7.69 3.45 -17.69
CA PHE A 205 -8.54 2.45 -18.33
C PHE A 205 -10.00 2.93 -18.32
N ALA A 206 -10.80 2.46 -19.29
CA ALA A 206 -12.21 2.83 -19.37
C ALA A 206 -12.95 2.33 -18.11
N GLY A 207 -13.72 3.22 -17.47
CA GLY A 207 -14.42 2.93 -16.21
C GLY A 207 -13.64 3.33 -14.95
N ASP A 208 -12.34 3.62 -15.07
CA ASP A 208 -11.52 4.00 -13.92
C ASP A 208 -11.60 5.50 -13.64
N ASN A 209 -11.70 5.83 -12.36
CA ASN A 209 -11.59 7.21 -11.88
C ASN A 209 -10.15 7.63 -11.55
N ARG A 210 -9.18 6.71 -11.71
CA ARG A 210 -7.77 6.92 -11.41
C ARG A 210 -6.89 6.36 -12.52
N GLU A 211 -5.71 6.93 -12.68
CA GLU A 211 -4.71 6.39 -13.57
C GLU A 211 -4.10 5.11 -12.98
N SER A 212 -3.70 4.21 -13.87
CA SER A 212 -2.85 3.08 -13.55
C SER A 212 -1.41 3.36 -13.95
N VAL A 213 -0.46 2.93 -13.13
CA VAL A 213 0.94 2.80 -13.56
C VAL A 213 1.08 1.47 -14.27
N VAL A 214 1.38 1.52 -15.56
CA VAL A 214 1.61 0.36 -16.41
C VAL A 214 3.10 0.06 -16.45
N VAL A 215 3.46 -1.13 -15.97
CA VAL A 215 4.82 -1.66 -16.00
C VAL A 215 4.88 -2.71 -17.08
N THR A 216 5.79 -2.56 -18.03
CA THR A 216 6.12 -3.60 -19.01
C THR A 216 7.48 -4.17 -18.67
N VAL A 217 7.54 -5.50 -18.55
CA VAL A 217 8.78 -6.26 -18.44
C VAL A 217 8.95 -6.99 -19.77
N GLY A 218 9.86 -6.54 -20.60
CA GLY A 218 10.16 -7.12 -21.91
C GLY A 218 11.24 -8.20 -21.84
N GLY A 219 11.30 -9.07 -22.85
CA GLY A 219 12.21 -10.22 -22.96
C GLY A 219 11.45 -11.54 -22.98
N ASP A 220 12.15 -12.64 -23.28
CA ASP A 220 11.57 -13.98 -23.35
C ASP A 220 11.79 -14.69 -22.01
N ARG A 221 10.91 -14.43 -21.04
CA ARG A 221 10.92 -15.05 -19.71
C ARG A 221 9.65 -15.83 -19.49
N GLU A 222 9.70 -16.89 -18.70
CA GLU A 222 8.53 -17.56 -18.16
C GLU A 222 7.87 -16.67 -17.11
N GLY A 223 6.59 -16.37 -17.29
CA GLY A 223 5.83 -15.50 -16.40
C GLY A 223 4.94 -16.29 -15.46
N HIS A 224 5.04 -16.00 -14.17
CA HIS A 224 4.17 -16.57 -13.14
C HIS A 224 3.43 -15.44 -12.43
N LEU A 225 2.11 -15.58 -12.33
CA LEU A 225 1.27 -14.73 -11.51
C LEU A 225 0.83 -15.52 -10.28
N LEU A 226 1.32 -15.10 -9.11
CA LEU A 226 0.86 -15.58 -7.81
C LEU A 226 -0.18 -14.61 -7.26
N VAL A 227 -1.46 -14.97 -7.36
CA VAL A 227 -2.56 -14.25 -6.73
C VAL A 227 -2.73 -14.75 -5.30
N ARG A 228 -2.74 -13.84 -4.34
CA ARG A 228 -3.04 -14.15 -2.94
C ARG A 228 -4.38 -13.53 -2.62
N THR A 229 -5.44 -14.33 -2.65
CA THR A 229 -6.77 -13.87 -2.26
C THR A 229 -6.80 -13.72 -0.75
N VAL A 230 -7.17 -12.53 -0.27
CA VAL A 230 -7.18 -12.19 1.15
C VAL A 230 -8.60 -11.78 1.53
N ASP A 231 -9.33 -12.68 2.17
CA ASP A 231 -10.59 -12.32 2.82
C ASP A 231 -10.28 -11.52 4.08
N LEU A 232 -10.67 -10.24 4.07
CA LEU A 232 -10.39 -9.30 5.15
C LEU A 232 -11.63 -9.04 6.00
N GLU A 233 -11.48 -9.25 7.31
CA GLU A 233 -12.40 -8.74 8.32
C GLU A 233 -11.69 -7.74 9.24
N LEU A 234 -12.32 -6.59 9.44
CA LEU A 234 -11.82 -5.49 10.27
C LEU A 234 -12.61 -5.40 11.57
N GLU A 235 -11.89 -5.43 12.69
CA GLU A 235 -12.47 -5.22 14.02
C GLU A 235 -11.66 -4.17 14.81
N VAL A 236 -12.31 -3.42 15.70
CA VAL A 236 -11.62 -2.54 16.66
C VAL A 236 -11.58 -3.21 18.03
N ALA A 237 -10.38 -3.27 18.61
CA ALA A 237 -10.21 -3.48 20.04
C ALA A 237 -9.82 -2.13 20.67
N TYR A 238 -10.70 -1.60 21.53
CA TYR A 238 -10.38 -0.44 22.37
C TYR A 238 -9.58 -0.94 23.58
N GLY A 239 -8.49 -0.25 23.92
CA GLY A 239 -7.79 -0.49 25.18
C GLY A 239 -8.69 -0.11 26.35
N THR A 240 -8.98 -1.08 27.22
CA THR A 240 -9.63 -0.84 28.53
C THR A 240 -8.64 -0.28 29.53
#